data_AF-A0A956IGH1-F1
#
_entry.id   AF-A0A956IGH1-F1
#
_cell.length_a   1.000
_cell.length_b   1.000
_cell.length_c   1.000
_cell.angle_alpha   90.00
_cell.angle_beta   90.00
_cell.angle_gamma   90.00
#
_symmetry.space_group_name_H-M   'P 1'
#
loop_
_entity.id
_entity.type
_entity.pdbx_description
1 polymer ?
#
loop_
_entity_poly.entity_id
_entity_poly.type
_entity_poly.pdbx_seq_one_letter_code
_entity_poly.pdbx_strand_id
1 'polypeptide(L)'
;MSLGRVGLAGALVVVLLGCNEGGSPAPEAAASASPADGAGTASASASVSATASATAAASASAAAPEPKDEQSPHAALIPTIPTEAAPRPAAEAFAAAETINTAPEDRRPDHCGMKLVGQWLQIDCHTSAMISVRELDWGKAGEDYVDGHPLYLRLRPGTAQRGHLTPLEGRAVLLNVAWPTGDAKPWLIALEEKAKLAAHEMDVQEEATPLDAIAFVADPPRPAEADWVRAEPVNTAPAAERPKGCTMKTVGGWLRVSCAGQGTLVDMLVLKGFGKAGKDYFRRTVLAGKSVELDLPLKAGHDYRAMVTDDFEHRATLHVEWPEGAPRPQRLDLTTKR
;
A
#
# COMPACT_ATOMS: atom_id res chain seq x y z
N MET A 1 -38.07 -44.66 42.35
CA MET A 1 -39.51 -44.29 42.39
C MET A 1 -39.62 -42.88 41.88
N SER A 2 -40.52 -42.64 40.91
CA SER A 2 -41.20 -41.39 40.48
C SER A 2 -40.46 -40.05 40.63
N LEU A 3 -40.42 -39.08 39.72
CA LEU A 3 -41.16 -38.60 38.53
C LEU A 3 -40.39 -37.28 38.22
N GLY A 4 -40.05 -36.80 37.01
CA GLY A 4 -40.78 -36.73 35.76
C GLY A 4 -41.34 -35.30 35.55
N ARG A 5 -40.81 -34.56 34.56
CA ARG A 5 -41.35 -33.40 33.76
C ARG A 5 -40.41 -32.19 33.71
N VAL A 6 -39.89 -31.72 32.55
CA VAL A 6 -40.42 -31.27 31.23
C VAL A 6 -40.66 -29.76 31.17
N GLY A 7 -40.10 -29.12 30.13
CA GLY A 7 -40.51 -27.82 29.57
C GLY A 7 -39.39 -26.77 29.58
N LEU A 8 -39.09 -25.99 28.55
CA LEU A 8 -39.77 -25.71 27.28
C LEU A 8 -38.72 -25.17 26.28
N ALA A 9 -38.79 -25.61 25.03
CA ALA A 9 -38.05 -25.04 23.91
C ALA A 9 -38.75 -23.76 23.43
N GLY A 10 -38.00 -22.66 23.30
CA GLY A 10 -38.44 -21.43 22.65
C GLY A 10 -37.88 -21.35 21.24
N ALA A 11 -38.70 -21.70 20.24
CA ALA A 11 -38.40 -21.44 18.84
C ALA A 11 -38.90 -20.04 18.48
N LEU A 12 -38.01 -19.15 18.05
CA LEU A 12 -38.35 -17.86 17.49
C LEU A 12 -38.53 -18.00 15.98
N VAL A 13 -39.77 -17.89 15.52
CA VAL A 13 -40.14 -17.81 14.10
C VAL A 13 -40.15 -16.33 13.72
N VAL A 14 -39.23 -15.91 12.86
CA VAL A 14 -39.28 -14.59 12.21
C VAL A 14 -39.98 -14.76 10.87
N VAL A 15 -41.17 -14.17 10.76
CA VAL A 15 -41.98 -14.10 9.55
C VAL A 15 -41.47 -12.94 8.69
N LEU A 16 -41.03 -13.23 7.46
CA LEU A 16 -40.79 -12.25 6.40
C LEU A 16 -42.01 -12.23 5.46
N LEU A 17 -42.75 -11.13 5.47
CA LEU A 17 -43.66 -10.67 4.41
C LEU A 17 -42.93 -9.50 3.74
N GLY A 18 -42.56 -9.55 2.44
CA GLY A 18 -43.47 -9.41 1.30
C GLY A 18 -44.01 -7.98 1.26
N CYS A 19 -43.60 -7.10 0.34
CA CYS A 19 -44.13 -7.07 -1.02
C CYS A 19 -43.25 -6.27 -1.99
N ASN A 20 -43.40 -6.68 -3.25
CA ASN A 20 -42.79 -6.21 -4.48
C ASN A 20 -43.67 -5.14 -5.18
N GLU A 21 -43.13 -4.58 -6.25
CA GLU A 21 -43.78 -3.88 -7.38
C GLU A 21 -44.09 -2.38 -7.29
N GLY A 22 -43.58 -1.66 -8.30
CA GLY A 22 -44.31 -0.56 -8.92
C GLY A 22 -43.46 0.60 -9.43
N GLY A 23 -43.30 0.70 -10.76
CA GLY A 23 -43.26 2.01 -11.41
C GLY A 23 -42.01 2.34 -12.22
N SER A 24 -41.94 1.83 -13.45
CA SER A 24 -41.20 2.46 -14.55
C SER A 24 -42.13 3.44 -15.27
N PRO A 25 -41.69 4.65 -15.63
CA PRO A 25 -42.30 5.37 -16.75
C PRO A 25 -41.34 5.46 -17.94
N ALA A 26 -41.90 5.14 -19.11
CA ALA A 26 -41.34 5.32 -20.43
C ALA A 26 -41.59 6.78 -20.93
N PRO A 27 -41.06 7.16 -22.11
CA PRO A 27 -40.71 8.54 -22.46
C PRO A 27 -41.82 9.30 -23.19
N GLU A 28 -41.75 10.64 -23.17
CA GLU A 28 -42.56 11.47 -24.06
C GLU A 28 -41.74 12.62 -24.68
N ALA A 29 -41.99 12.82 -25.97
CA ALA A 29 -41.30 13.67 -26.90
C ALA A 29 -41.86 15.10 -26.92
N ALA A 30 -41.09 16.07 -27.43
CA ALA A 30 -41.44 16.82 -28.66
C ALA A 30 -40.63 18.14 -28.82
N ALA A 31 -40.01 18.24 -30.01
CA ALA A 31 -39.97 19.38 -30.93
C ALA A 31 -39.47 20.77 -30.48
N SER A 32 -38.42 21.28 -31.16
CA SER A 32 -38.63 22.21 -32.30
C SER A 32 -37.32 22.75 -32.91
N ALA A 33 -37.22 22.53 -34.23
CA ALA A 33 -36.77 23.44 -35.31
C ALA A 33 -35.48 24.30 -35.22
N SER A 34 -34.56 23.99 -36.16
CA SER A 34 -33.60 24.86 -36.91
C SER A 34 -34.29 26.00 -37.69
N PRO A 35 -33.63 26.91 -38.48
CA PRO A 35 -32.26 26.95 -39.06
C PRO A 35 -31.53 28.33 -38.83
N ALA A 36 -30.33 28.67 -39.31
CA ALA A 36 -29.83 28.67 -40.67
C ALA A 36 -28.34 29.10 -40.78
N ASP A 37 -27.73 28.68 -41.91
CA ASP A 37 -26.76 29.36 -42.78
C ASP A 37 -25.37 29.81 -42.30
N GLY A 38 -24.37 29.39 -43.08
CA GLY A 38 -23.02 29.94 -43.04
C GLY A 38 -21.99 29.16 -43.86
N ALA A 39 -22.21 29.04 -45.18
CA ALA A 39 -21.24 28.50 -46.12
C ALA A 39 -20.00 29.41 -46.26
N GLY A 40 -18.83 28.80 -46.41
CA GLY A 40 -17.57 29.50 -46.67
C GLY A 40 -16.47 28.56 -47.15
N THR A 41 -16.56 28.13 -48.41
CA THR A 41 -15.48 27.50 -49.19
C THR A 41 -14.44 28.54 -49.62
N ALA A 42 -13.14 28.23 -49.49
CA ALA A 42 -12.15 28.37 -50.57
C ALA A 42 -10.77 27.81 -50.19
N SER A 43 -10.23 27.04 -51.15
CA SER A 43 -8.86 26.50 -51.26
C SER A 43 -7.72 27.52 -51.14
N ALA A 44 -6.55 27.04 -50.71
CA ALA A 44 -5.32 27.21 -51.49
C ALA A 44 -4.23 26.23 -51.03
N SER A 45 -3.66 25.55 -52.02
CA SER A 45 -2.48 24.70 -51.98
C SER A 45 -1.22 25.47 -51.58
N ALA A 46 -0.29 24.82 -50.88
CA ALA A 46 1.15 24.94 -51.14
C ALA A 46 1.92 23.80 -50.47
N SER A 47 2.44 22.92 -51.30
CA SER A 47 3.48 21.94 -51.02
C SER A 47 4.83 22.64 -50.91
N VAL A 48 5.56 22.41 -49.81
CA VAL A 48 7.00 22.67 -49.75
C VAL A 48 7.68 21.49 -49.07
N SER A 49 8.45 20.75 -49.86
CA SER A 49 9.39 19.74 -49.42
C SER A 49 10.56 20.39 -48.68
N ALA A 50 10.90 19.88 -47.49
CA ALA A 50 12.20 20.13 -46.87
C ALA A 50 12.79 18.77 -46.45
N THR A 51 13.71 18.29 -47.28
CA THR A 51 14.55 17.12 -47.02
C THR A 51 15.70 17.56 -46.12
N ALA A 52 15.68 17.18 -44.85
CA ALA A 52 16.85 17.29 -43.97
C ALA A 52 17.29 15.87 -43.59
N SER A 53 18.34 15.40 -44.27
CA SER A 53 19.09 14.22 -43.85
C SER A 53 19.89 14.58 -42.60
N ALA A 54 19.49 14.02 -41.45
CA ALA A 54 20.32 13.98 -40.26
C ALA A 54 20.88 12.56 -40.12
N THR A 55 22.17 12.43 -40.38
CA THR A 55 22.96 11.22 -40.16
C THR A 55 23.02 10.94 -38.67
N ALA A 56 22.20 10.00 -38.18
CA ALA A 56 22.26 9.53 -36.80
C ALA A 56 23.48 8.60 -36.64
N ALA A 57 24.50 9.10 -35.94
CA ALA A 57 25.60 8.28 -35.47
C ALA A 57 25.09 7.32 -34.38
N ALA A 58 25.14 6.02 -34.66
CA ALA A 58 24.88 4.96 -33.69
C ALA A 58 25.99 4.98 -32.62
N SER A 59 25.73 5.64 -31.49
CA SER A 59 26.50 5.42 -30.27
C SER A 59 25.92 4.19 -29.57
N ALA A 60 26.63 3.06 -29.70
CA ALA A 60 26.42 1.89 -28.88
C ALA A 60 26.81 2.23 -27.44
N SER A 61 25.84 2.68 -26.65
CA SER A 61 25.99 2.77 -25.20
C SER A 61 25.94 1.35 -24.65
N ALA A 62 27.11 0.83 -24.26
CA ALA A 62 27.19 -0.41 -23.51
C ALA A 62 26.43 -0.19 -22.19
N ALA A 63 25.29 -0.89 -22.04
CA ALA A 63 24.51 -0.88 -20.81
C ALA A 63 25.43 -1.25 -19.64
N ALA A 64 25.58 -0.31 -18.71
CA ALA A 64 26.24 -0.59 -17.46
C ALA A 64 25.49 -1.74 -16.77
N PRO A 65 26.19 -2.75 -16.22
CA PRO A 65 25.53 -3.84 -15.51
C PRO A 65 24.70 -3.26 -14.37
N GLU A 66 23.39 -3.56 -14.37
CA GLU A 66 22.49 -3.18 -13.30
C GLU A 66 23.06 -3.67 -11.96
N PRO A 67 23.04 -2.83 -10.91
CA PRO A 67 23.47 -3.25 -9.60
C PRO A 67 22.58 -4.42 -9.17
N LYS A 68 23.19 -5.59 -8.93
CA LYS A 68 22.48 -6.71 -8.31
C LYS A 68 21.99 -6.24 -6.95
N ASP A 69 20.70 -5.95 -6.87
CA ASP A 69 20.02 -5.63 -5.62
C ASP A 69 20.39 -6.69 -4.57
N GLU A 70 20.90 -6.20 -3.44
CA GLU A 70 21.20 -7.00 -2.26
C GLU A 70 19.85 -7.44 -1.69
N GLN A 71 19.29 -8.50 -2.28
CA GLN A 71 18.07 -9.15 -1.81
C GLN A 71 18.25 -9.45 -0.33
N SER A 72 17.32 -8.96 0.49
CA SER A 72 17.26 -9.23 1.93
C SER A 72 17.60 -10.70 2.16
N PRO A 73 18.52 -11.05 3.09
CA PRO A 73 19.00 -12.42 3.27
C PRO A 73 17.85 -13.43 3.52
N HIS A 74 16.68 -12.94 3.91
CA HIS A 74 15.47 -13.71 4.14
C HIS A 74 14.66 -14.04 2.88
N ALA A 75 14.91 -13.37 1.74
CA ALA A 75 14.26 -13.67 0.46
C ALA A 75 14.63 -15.06 -0.09
N ALA A 76 15.75 -15.62 0.37
CA ALA A 76 16.16 -16.99 0.06
C ALA A 76 15.21 -18.05 0.68
N LEU A 77 14.53 -17.72 1.78
CA LEU A 77 13.63 -18.64 2.50
C LEU A 77 12.26 -18.79 1.83
N ILE A 78 11.91 -17.88 0.92
CA ILE A 78 10.62 -17.90 0.24
C ILE A 78 10.76 -18.75 -1.03
N PRO A 79 10.09 -19.91 -1.15
CA PRO A 79 10.08 -20.69 -2.38
C PRO A 79 9.41 -19.92 -3.51
N THR A 80 9.74 -20.25 -4.76
CA THR A 80 9.03 -19.69 -5.92
C THR A 80 7.56 -20.13 -5.88
N ILE A 81 6.65 -19.17 -6.03
CA ILE A 81 5.21 -19.42 -5.94
C ILE A 81 4.64 -19.48 -7.36
N PRO A 82 3.92 -20.56 -7.74
CA PRO A 82 3.22 -20.61 -9.02
C PRO A 82 2.21 -19.47 -9.13
N THR A 83 2.15 -18.81 -10.29
CA THR A 83 1.19 -17.72 -10.54
C THR A 83 -0.20 -18.22 -10.93
N GLU A 84 -0.32 -19.49 -11.30
CA GLU A 84 -1.60 -20.09 -11.68
C GLU A 84 -2.39 -20.50 -10.44
N ALA A 85 -3.68 -20.15 -10.44
CA ALA A 85 -4.56 -20.42 -9.31
C ALA A 85 -4.80 -21.93 -9.15
N ALA A 86 -4.21 -22.52 -8.11
CA ALA A 86 -4.43 -23.89 -7.67
C ALA A 86 -5.40 -24.00 -6.48
N PRO A 87 -6.16 -25.10 -6.37
CA PRO A 87 -6.98 -25.38 -5.18
C PRO A 87 -6.11 -25.48 -3.92
N ARG A 88 -6.73 -25.29 -2.75
CA ARG A 88 -6.04 -25.40 -1.46
C ARG A 88 -5.46 -26.81 -1.31
N PRO A 89 -4.16 -26.95 -0.96
CA PRO A 89 -3.55 -28.24 -0.65
C PRO A 89 -4.23 -28.92 0.54
N ALA A 90 -4.10 -30.25 0.61
CA ALA A 90 -4.54 -31.02 1.76
C ALA A 90 -3.63 -30.79 2.98
N ALA A 91 -4.11 -31.11 4.18
CA ALA A 91 -3.40 -30.85 5.44
C ALA A 91 -2.04 -31.57 5.50
N GLU A 92 -1.92 -32.75 4.88
CA GLU A 92 -0.69 -33.55 4.82
C GLU A 92 0.43 -32.82 4.07
N ALA A 93 0.07 -32.06 3.02
CA ALA A 93 1.04 -31.27 2.26
C ALA A 93 1.68 -30.18 3.12
N PHE A 94 0.89 -29.54 3.99
CA PHE A 94 1.41 -28.56 4.94
C PHE A 94 2.15 -29.21 6.12
N ALA A 95 1.74 -30.40 6.56
CA ALA A 95 2.49 -31.12 7.59
C ALA A 95 3.95 -31.36 7.17
N ALA A 96 4.17 -31.66 5.89
CA ALA A 96 5.49 -31.87 5.29
C ALA A 96 6.25 -30.57 4.93
N ALA A 97 5.57 -29.42 4.91
CA ALA A 97 6.18 -28.14 4.53
C ALA A 97 7.04 -27.53 5.65
N GLU A 98 8.05 -26.78 5.25
CA GLU A 98 8.91 -26.00 6.15
C GLU A 98 8.20 -24.77 6.70
N THR A 99 8.58 -24.38 7.91
CA THR A 99 8.09 -23.14 8.52
C THR A 99 8.72 -21.94 7.83
N ILE A 100 7.88 -20.99 7.45
CA ILE A 100 8.31 -19.73 6.83
C ILE A 100 7.97 -18.57 7.76
N ASN A 101 8.94 -17.73 8.06
CA ASN A 101 8.69 -16.42 8.66
C ASN A 101 9.91 -15.53 8.42
N THR A 102 9.75 -14.52 7.59
CA THR A 102 10.82 -13.56 7.24
C THR A 102 10.99 -12.44 8.27
N ALA A 103 10.13 -12.37 9.29
CA ALA A 103 10.33 -11.43 10.39
C ALA A 103 11.65 -11.71 11.14
N PRO A 104 12.30 -10.69 11.72
CA PRO A 104 13.37 -10.86 12.70
C PRO A 104 12.95 -11.80 13.85
N GLU A 105 13.85 -12.67 14.31
CA GLU A 105 13.54 -13.72 15.31
C GLU A 105 12.96 -13.16 16.61
N ASP A 106 13.50 -12.04 17.07
CA ASP A 106 13.05 -11.28 18.23
C ASP A 106 11.63 -10.72 18.07
N ARG A 107 11.10 -10.62 16.85
CA ARG A 107 9.74 -10.13 16.57
C ARG A 107 8.73 -11.24 16.29
N ARG A 108 9.18 -12.47 16.06
CA ARG A 108 8.28 -13.60 15.74
C ARG A 108 7.40 -13.93 16.95
N PRO A 109 6.11 -14.26 16.74
CA PRO A 109 5.31 -14.88 17.77
C PRO A 109 5.87 -16.28 18.07
N ASP A 110 6.01 -16.61 19.34
CA ASP A 110 6.43 -17.92 19.86
C ASP A 110 5.32 -18.98 19.76
N HIS A 111 4.07 -18.54 19.66
CA HIS A 111 2.87 -19.37 19.71
C HIS A 111 2.17 -19.52 18.34
N CYS A 112 2.79 -19.04 17.25
CA CYS A 112 2.26 -19.20 15.90
C CYS A 112 3.36 -19.62 14.92
N GLY A 113 2.99 -20.45 13.95
CA GLY A 113 3.81 -20.82 12.80
C GLY A 113 3.11 -20.48 11.49
N MET A 114 3.89 -20.28 10.43
CA MET A 114 3.37 -20.24 9.07
C MET A 114 4.05 -21.28 8.20
N LYS A 115 3.30 -21.85 7.26
CA LYS A 115 3.81 -22.78 6.26
C LYS A 115 3.27 -22.42 4.89
N LEU A 116 4.09 -22.51 3.85
CA LEU A 116 3.70 -22.16 2.49
C LEU A 116 3.76 -23.38 1.58
N VAL A 117 2.65 -23.70 0.92
CA VAL A 117 2.55 -24.79 -0.06
C VAL A 117 1.91 -24.25 -1.34
N GLY A 118 2.69 -24.19 -2.42
CA GLY A 118 2.30 -23.48 -3.64
C GLY A 118 2.00 -22.02 -3.31
N GLN A 119 0.78 -21.57 -3.62
CA GLN A 119 0.30 -20.22 -3.32
C GLN A 119 -0.48 -20.12 -2.00
N TRP A 120 -0.59 -21.19 -1.22
CA TRP A 120 -1.38 -21.18 0.01
C TRP A 120 -0.49 -21.11 1.24
N LEU A 121 -0.71 -20.08 2.05
CA LEU A 121 -0.11 -19.86 3.34
C LEU A 121 -1.04 -20.40 4.42
N GLN A 122 -0.60 -21.42 5.15
CA GLN A 122 -1.25 -21.86 6.39
C GLN A 122 -0.66 -21.08 7.56
N ILE A 123 -1.51 -20.57 8.43
CA ILE A 123 -1.13 -19.92 9.68
C ILE A 123 -1.78 -20.68 10.83
N ASP A 124 -0.95 -21.18 11.72
CA ASP A 124 -1.34 -22.07 12.81
C ASP A 124 -0.84 -21.51 14.14
N CYS A 125 -1.76 -21.21 15.06
CA CYS A 125 -1.44 -20.64 16.37
C CYS A 125 -1.88 -21.58 17.49
N HIS A 126 -1.02 -21.91 18.44
CA HIS A 126 -1.24 -22.96 19.46
C HIS A 126 -2.50 -22.75 20.31
N THR A 127 -3.01 -21.53 20.37
CA THR A 127 -4.28 -21.21 21.01
C THR A 127 -5.35 -21.02 19.93
N SER A 128 -6.56 -21.49 20.21
CA SER A 128 -7.72 -21.24 19.35
C SER A 128 -7.81 -19.74 19.10
N ALA A 129 -7.35 -19.29 17.95
CA ALA A 129 -7.31 -17.87 17.66
C ALA A 129 -8.68 -17.47 17.14
N MET A 130 -9.35 -16.54 17.83
CA MET A 130 -10.43 -15.82 17.18
C MET A 130 -9.81 -14.85 16.20
N ILE A 131 -9.88 -15.21 14.94
CA ILE A 131 -9.45 -14.32 13.87
C ILE A 131 -10.50 -13.21 13.80
N SER A 132 -10.23 -12.11 14.51
CA SER A 132 -10.86 -10.85 14.16
C SER A 132 -10.24 -10.42 12.84
N VAL A 133 -10.77 -10.90 11.71
CA VAL A 133 -10.46 -10.39 10.37
C VAL A 133 -11.02 -8.96 10.31
N ARG A 134 -10.35 -8.05 11.00
CA ARG A 134 -10.57 -6.61 10.90
C ARG A 134 -9.46 -6.10 10.01
N GLU A 135 -9.83 -5.93 8.75
CA GLU A 135 -9.18 -5.14 7.72
C GLU A 135 -8.15 -5.84 6.80
N LEU A 136 -8.43 -5.64 5.50
CA LEU A 136 -7.62 -5.68 4.27
C LEU A 136 -7.51 -6.95 3.41
N ASP A 137 -8.04 -6.82 2.19
CA ASP A 137 -7.64 -7.40 0.89
C ASP A 137 -7.12 -8.85 0.86
N TRP A 138 -7.71 -9.71 1.68
CA TRP A 138 -7.52 -11.16 1.57
C TRP A 138 -8.30 -11.77 0.41
N GLY A 139 -9.09 -10.99 -0.32
CA GLY A 139 -9.99 -11.48 -1.35
C GLY A 139 -11.29 -12.05 -0.77
N LYS A 140 -11.86 -13.06 -1.43
CA LYS A 140 -13.15 -13.66 -1.09
C LYS A 140 -13.00 -14.82 -0.10
N ALA A 141 -13.85 -14.84 0.93
CA ALA A 141 -13.95 -15.97 1.84
C ALA A 141 -14.30 -17.27 1.10
N GLY A 142 -13.68 -18.38 1.44
CA GLY A 142 -13.81 -19.67 0.78
C GLY A 142 -13.01 -19.84 -0.51
N GLU A 143 -12.61 -18.76 -1.17
CA GLU A 143 -11.82 -18.79 -2.42
C GLU A 143 -10.36 -18.38 -2.20
N ASP A 144 -10.15 -17.22 -1.57
CA ASP A 144 -8.83 -16.63 -1.31
C ASP A 144 -8.39 -16.81 0.14
N TYR A 145 -9.31 -17.02 1.06
CA TYR A 145 -8.98 -17.39 2.43
C TYR A 145 -10.04 -18.31 3.03
N VAL A 146 -9.63 -19.18 3.95
CA VAL A 146 -10.52 -20.02 4.75
C VAL A 146 -10.24 -19.73 6.21
N ASP A 147 -11.23 -19.15 6.89
CA ASP A 147 -11.16 -18.88 8.31
C ASP A 147 -11.24 -20.18 9.12
N GLY A 148 -10.77 -20.11 10.37
CA GLY A 148 -10.67 -21.26 11.26
C GLY A 148 -9.27 -21.45 11.82
N HIS A 149 -9.06 -22.60 12.42
CA HIS A 149 -7.80 -22.99 13.01
C HIS A 149 -7.40 -24.36 12.45
N PRO A 150 -6.39 -24.42 11.56
CA PRO A 150 -5.54 -23.32 11.10
C PRO A 150 -6.24 -22.38 10.08
N LEU A 151 -5.73 -21.16 9.94
CA LEU A 151 -6.11 -20.19 8.90
C LEU A 151 -5.39 -20.53 7.59
N TYR A 152 -6.08 -20.41 6.46
CA TYR A 152 -5.47 -20.52 5.14
C TYR A 152 -5.66 -19.23 4.35
N LEU A 153 -4.59 -18.71 3.75
CA LEU A 153 -4.59 -17.52 2.91
C LEU A 153 -3.91 -17.82 1.58
N ARG A 154 -4.56 -17.48 0.47
CA ARG A 154 -4.00 -17.55 -0.88
C ARG A 154 -3.18 -16.30 -1.17
N LEU A 155 -1.89 -16.47 -1.43
CA LEU A 155 -0.99 -15.42 -1.87
C LEU A 155 -1.21 -15.12 -3.36
N ARG A 156 -1.24 -13.84 -3.73
CA ARG A 156 -1.47 -13.41 -5.12
C ARG A 156 -0.32 -12.51 -5.62
N PRO A 157 0.21 -12.74 -6.83
CA PRO A 157 1.23 -11.88 -7.42
C PRO A 157 0.80 -10.41 -7.49
N GLY A 158 1.71 -9.49 -7.20
CA GLY A 158 1.42 -8.05 -7.24
C GLY A 158 0.49 -7.54 -6.14
N THR A 159 0.16 -8.38 -5.14
CA THR A 159 -0.68 -7.96 -4.01
C THR A 159 0.10 -7.88 -2.71
N ALA A 160 -0.24 -6.87 -1.91
CA ALA A 160 0.14 -6.83 -0.51
C ALA A 160 -1.05 -7.33 0.30
N GLN A 161 -0.82 -8.31 1.17
CA GLN A 161 -1.86 -8.87 2.04
C GLN A 161 -1.45 -8.65 3.49
N ARG A 162 -2.43 -8.32 4.32
CA ARG A 162 -2.18 -8.05 5.73
C ARG A 162 -3.36 -8.50 6.55
N GLY A 163 -3.12 -8.99 7.75
CA GLY A 163 -4.20 -9.09 8.71
C GLY A 163 -3.75 -9.18 10.15
N HIS A 164 -4.71 -8.95 11.02
CA HIS A 164 -4.55 -9.06 12.46
C HIS A 164 -5.14 -10.39 12.92
N LEU A 165 -4.30 -11.18 13.58
CA LEU A 165 -4.71 -12.41 14.24
C LEU A 165 -4.72 -12.12 15.73
N THR A 166 -5.86 -12.28 16.39
CA THR A 166 -5.98 -12.08 17.83
C THR A 166 -6.21 -13.44 18.47
N PRO A 167 -5.17 -14.12 18.94
CA PRO A 167 -5.35 -15.32 19.75
C PRO A 167 -6.21 -15.02 20.98
N LEU A 168 -6.92 -16.02 21.51
CA LEU A 168 -7.79 -15.85 22.68
C LEU A 168 -7.08 -15.24 23.90
N GLU A 169 -5.76 -15.38 23.98
CA GLU A 169 -4.91 -14.82 25.06
C GLU A 169 -4.54 -13.33 24.86
N GLY A 170 -5.09 -12.66 23.83
CA GLY A 170 -4.92 -11.23 23.61
C GLY A 170 -3.56 -10.80 23.03
N ARG A 171 -2.66 -11.75 22.72
CA ARG A 171 -1.37 -11.47 22.06
C ARG A 171 -1.56 -11.23 20.57
N ALA A 172 -1.93 -10.01 20.19
CA ALA A 172 -2.18 -9.68 18.79
C ALA A 172 -0.94 -9.94 17.92
N VAL A 173 -1.14 -10.72 16.86
CA VAL A 173 -0.16 -11.06 15.86
C VAL A 173 -0.52 -10.35 14.56
N LEU A 174 0.50 -9.87 13.85
CA LEU A 174 0.38 -9.18 12.59
C LEU A 174 0.97 -10.05 11.48
N LEU A 175 0.15 -10.35 10.48
CA LEU A 175 0.61 -10.94 9.22
C LEU A 175 0.88 -9.82 8.22
N ASN A 176 2.08 -9.78 7.64
CA ASN A 176 2.43 -8.93 6.52
C ASN A 176 2.97 -9.78 5.36
N VAL A 177 2.34 -9.68 4.20
CA VAL A 177 2.85 -10.23 2.95
C VAL A 177 3.01 -9.09 1.96
N ALA A 178 4.21 -8.99 1.37
CA ALA A 178 4.46 -8.05 0.29
C ALA A 178 4.91 -8.83 -0.94
N TRP A 179 4.19 -8.64 -2.05
CA TRP A 179 4.51 -9.22 -3.34
C TRP A 179 4.47 -8.14 -4.42
N PRO A 180 5.63 -7.62 -4.86
CA PRO A 180 5.68 -6.56 -5.86
C PRO A 180 5.14 -7.03 -7.20
N THR A 181 4.55 -6.10 -7.95
CA THR A 181 4.04 -6.39 -9.30
C THR A 181 5.20 -6.68 -10.24
N GLY A 182 5.15 -7.83 -10.92
CA GLY A 182 6.20 -8.27 -11.84
C GLY A 182 7.21 -9.23 -11.22
N ASP A 183 7.22 -9.36 -9.89
CA ASP A 183 8.14 -10.28 -9.20
C ASP A 183 7.60 -11.71 -9.19
N ALA A 184 8.52 -12.68 -9.34
CA ALA A 184 8.19 -14.11 -9.38
C ALA A 184 7.75 -14.68 -8.02
N LYS A 185 8.05 -13.99 -6.91
CA LYS A 185 7.72 -14.43 -5.55
C LYS A 185 7.66 -13.23 -4.60
N PRO A 186 6.98 -13.34 -3.45
CA PRO A 186 7.03 -12.30 -2.45
C PRO A 186 8.43 -12.17 -1.88
N TRP A 187 8.78 -10.96 -1.46
CA TRP A 187 10.03 -10.63 -0.77
C TRP A 187 9.84 -10.60 0.75
N LEU A 188 8.59 -10.54 1.22
CA LEU A 188 8.23 -10.54 2.63
C LEU A 188 7.01 -11.44 2.87
N ILE A 189 7.15 -12.38 3.79
CA ILE A 189 6.07 -13.12 4.45
C ILE A 189 6.42 -13.15 5.94
N ALA A 190 5.85 -12.22 6.69
CA ALA A 190 6.23 -11.96 8.07
C ALA A 190 5.03 -12.11 8.99
N LEU A 191 5.25 -12.82 10.09
CA LEU A 191 4.30 -12.91 11.21
C LEU A 191 5.00 -12.34 12.43
N GLU A 192 4.45 -11.28 13.00
CA GLU A 192 5.09 -10.49 14.05
C GLU A 192 4.16 -10.30 15.24
N GLU A 193 4.70 -10.34 16.45
CA GLU A 193 3.94 -10.04 17.65
C GLU A 193 3.89 -8.52 17.89
N LYS A 194 2.68 -7.96 17.97
CA LYS A 194 2.47 -6.50 18.06
C LYS A 194 3.19 -5.88 19.26
N ALA A 195 3.21 -6.56 20.40
CA ALA A 195 3.88 -6.09 21.60
C ALA A 195 5.41 -5.95 21.41
N LYS A 196 6.01 -6.82 20.60
CA LYS A 196 7.45 -6.80 20.32
C LYS A 196 7.82 -5.73 19.28
N LEU A 197 6.95 -5.50 18.30
CA LEU A 197 7.06 -4.38 17.36
C LEU A 197 7.13 -3.03 18.11
N ALA A 198 6.23 -2.81 19.06
CA ALA A 198 6.17 -1.57 19.83
C ALA A 198 7.45 -1.31 20.66
N ALA A 199 8.16 -2.37 21.08
CA ALA A 199 9.41 -2.25 21.84
C ALA A 199 10.59 -1.81 20.95
N HIS A 200 10.61 -2.17 19.67
CA HIS A 200 11.70 -1.81 18.74
C HIS A 200 11.52 -0.43 18.09
N GLU A 201 10.30 0.10 18.00
CA GLU A 201 10.05 1.42 17.40
C GLU A 201 10.46 2.61 18.30
N MET A 202 11.02 2.35 19.49
CA MET A 202 11.39 3.41 20.44
C MET A 202 12.82 3.97 20.28
N ASP A 203 13.65 3.49 19.35
CA ASP A 203 15.10 3.82 19.31
C ASP A 203 15.64 4.50 18.04
N VAL A 204 14.80 4.98 17.10
CA VAL A 204 15.32 5.68 15.90
C VAL A 204 15.11 7.20 16.01
N GLN A 205 16.11 7.88 16.56
CA GLN A 205 16.26 9.33 16.46
C GLN A 205 17.31 9.63 15.37
N GLU A 206 16.91 9.51 14.11
CA GLU A 206 17.82 9.63 12.94
C GLU A 206 18.29 11.09 12.72
N GLU A 207 19.60 11.24 12.50
CA GLU A 207 20.20 12.47 11.96
C GLU A 207 19.66 12.71 10.54
N ALA A 208 19.09 13.89 10.30
CA ALA A 208 18.53 14.21 8.99
C ALA A 208 19.66 14.59 8.02
N THR A 209 19.58 14.10 6.78
CA THR A 209 20.46 14.56 5.72
C THR A 209 20.15 16.03 5.40
N PRO A 210 21.16 16.92 5.37
CA PRO A 210 20.95 18.32 5.00
C PRO A 210 20.45 18.42 3.57
N LEU A 211 19.55 19.37 3.31
CA LEU A 211 18.88 19.55 2.01
C LEU A 211 19.86 19.69 0.84
N ASP A 212 21.08 20.12 1.15
CA ASP A 212 22.16 20.41 0.23
C ASP A 212 22.75 19.17 -0.45
N ALA A 213 22.51 17.98 0.10
CA ALA A 213 22.98 16.71 -0.46
C ALA A 213 22.03 16.09 -1.51
N ILE A 214 20.86 16.70 -1.74
CA ILE A 214 19.81 16.12 -2.60
C ILE A 214 19.97 16.61 -4.05
N ALA A 215 20.18 15.67 -4.98
CA ALA A 215 20.21 15.97 -6.41
C ALA A 215 18.79 15.98 -7.01
N PHE A 216 18.45 17.03 -7.76
CA PHE A 216 17.15 17.22 -8.40
C PHE A 216 17.25 17.12 -9.92
N VAL A 217 16.35 16.35 -10.52
CA VAL A 217 16.23 16.15 -11.97
C VAL A 217 14.83 16.59 -12.41
N ALA A 218 14.70 17.24 -13.57
CA ALA A 218 13.40 17.67 -14.10
C ALA A 218 12.61 16.46 -14.66
N ASP A 219 11.33 16.36 -14.26
CA ASP A 219 10.38 15.29 -14.62
C ASP A 219 10.95 13.85 -14.64
N PRO A 220 11.52 13.38 -13.52
CA PRO A 220 12.10 12.05 -13.43
C PRO A 220 11.01 10.96 -13.38
N PRO A 221 11.26 9.74 -13.91
CA PRO A 221 10.37 8.61 -13.68
C PRO A 221 10.25 8.33 -12.18
N ARG A 222 9.09 7.81 -11.73
CA ARG A 222 8.90 7.44 -10.33
C ARG A 222 9.96 6.41 -9.93
N PRO A 223 10.73 6.64 -8.84
CA PRO A 223 11.77 5.71 -8.40
C PRO A 223 11.22 4.35 -8.02
N ALA A 224 12.04 3.32 -8.20
CA ALA A 224 11.69 1.96 -7.80
C ALA A 224 11.67 1.84 -6.27
N GLU A 225 10.95 0.84 -5.74
CA GLU A 225 10.81 0.65 -4.30
C GLU A 225 12.17 0.47 -3.59
N ALA A 226 13.11 -0.22 -4.24
CA ALA A 226 14.48 -0.42 -3.73
C ALA A 226 15.25 0.89 -3.52
N ASP A 227 15.01 1.91 -4.36
CA ASP A 227 15.68 3.20 -4.22
C ASP A 227 15.20 3.94 -2.98
N TRP A 228 13.90 3.83 -2.65
CA TRP A 228 13.33 4.41 -1.44
C TRP A 228 13.83 3.74 -0.16
N VAL A 229 14.10 2.43 -0.21
CA VAL A 229 14.68 1.71 0.92
C VAL A 229 16.07 2.26 1.25
N ARG A 230 16.91 2.48 0.22
CA ARG A 230 18.28 2.99 0.34
C ARG A 230 18.39 4.49 0.63
N ALA A 231 17.34 5.26 0.32
CA ALA A 231 17.38 6.71 0.47
C ALA A 231 17.41 7.13 1.93
N GLU A 232 18.21 8.16 2.21
CA GLU A 232 18.34 8.75 3.54
C GLU A 232 17.10 9.59 3.90
N PRO A 233 16.75 9.68 5.20
CA PRO A 233 15.69 10.54 5.67
C PRO A 233 16.04 12.02 5.48
N VAL A 234 15.06 12.81 5.06
CA VAL A 234 15.15 14.26 4.87
C VAL A 234 13.96 14.93 5.55
N ASN A 235 14.20 15.73 6.58
CA ASN A 235 13.16 16.56 7.18
C ASN A 235 13.79 17.82 7.76
N THR A 236 13.49 18.98 7.18
CA THR A 236 14.06 20.26 7.61
C THR A 236 13.43 20.80 8.89
N ALA A 237 12.38 20.16 9.42
CA ALA A 237 11.82 20.54 10.73
C ALA A 237 12.85 20.36 11.85
N PRO A 238 12.81 21.22 12.89
CA PRO A 238 13.50 20.96 14.15
C PRO A 238 13.12 19.58 14.69
N ALA A 239 14.09 18.84 15.24
CA ALA A 239 13.86 17.46 15.70
C ALA A 239 12.68 17.33 16.69
N ALA A 240 12.45 18.34 17.53
CA ALA A 240 11.36 18.37 18.51
C ALA A 240 9.96 18.54 17.89
N GLU A 241 9.87 18.98 16.64
CA GLU A 241 8.63 19.21 15.90
C GLU A 241 8.31 18.07 14.93
N ARG A 242 9.22 17.11 14.75
CA ARG A 242 9.02 15.99 13.82
C ARG A 242 7.97 15.00 14.38
N PRO A 243 7.01 14.56 13.57
CA PRO A 243 6.08 13.52 13.97
C PRO A 243 6.82 12.21 14.23
N LYS A 244 6.47 11.57 15.33
CA LYS A 244 6.90 10.18 15.58
C LYS A 244 6.23 9.25 14.57
N GLY A 245 6.96 8.24 14.13
CA GLY A 245 6.45 7.25 13.17
C GLY A 245 6.33 7.76 11.74
N CYS A 246 6.74 8.99 11.44
CA CYS A 246 6.79 9.50 10.08
C CYS A 246 8.22 9.68 9.59
N THR A 247 8.43 9.32 8.33
CA THR A 247 9.68 9.51 7.60
C THR A 247 9.41 10.22 6.29
N MET A 248 10.41 10.96 5.84
CA MET A 248 10.41 11.66 4.56
C MET A 248 11.70 11.30 3.87
N LYS A 249 11.64 10.94 2.59
CA LYS A 249 12.80 10.56 1.79
C LYS A 249 12.73 11.23 0.43
N THR A 250 13.86 11.53 -0.18
CA THR A 250 13.92 12.03 -1.55
C THR A 250 14.76 11.15 -2.44
N VAL A 251 14.28 10.88 -3.65
CA VAL A 251 15.00 10.10 -4.65
C VAL A 251 14.78 10.73 -6.02
N GLY A 252 15.87 11.18 -6.65
CA GLY A 252 15.86 11.70 -8.01
C GLY A 252 14.71 12.66 -8.27
N GLY A 253 14.55 13.71 -7.45
CA GLY A 253 13.47 14.70 -7.61
C GLY A 253 12.06 14.28 -7.14
N TRP A 254 11.88 13.08 -6.60
CA TRP A 254 10.64 12.67 -5.93
C TRP A 254 10.77 12.81 -4.41
N LEU A 255 9.65 13.06 -3.75
CA LEU A 255 9.49 12.97 -2.30
C LEU A 255 8.57 11.80 -1.97
N ARG A 256 9.01 10.95 -1.05
CA ARG A 256 8.16 9.99 -0.36
C ARG A 256 7.95 10.43 1.07
N VAL A 257 6.70 10.49 1.51
CA VAL A 257 6.32 10.64 2.92
C VAL A 257 5.67 9.35 3.37
N SER A 258 6.26 8.67 4.35
CA SER A 258 5.74 7.44 4.92
C SER A 258 5.46 7.65 6.39
N CYS A 259 4.19 7.63 6.79
CA CYS A 259 3.77 7.74 8.18
C CYS A 259 3.16 6.43 8.64
N ALA A 260 3.66 5.84 9.72
CA ALA A 260 3.06 4.73 10.44
C ALA A 260 2.35 5.28 11.69
N GLY A 261 1.04 5.04 11.76
CA GLY A 261 0.24 5.26 12.95
C GLY A 261 0.61 4.24 14.02
N GLN A 262 0.61 4.67 15.28
CA GLN A 262 0.94 3.83 16.44
C GLN A 262 -0.21 2.87 16.78
N GLY A 263 -0.69 2.12 15.78
CA GLY A 263 -1.89 1.29 15.85
C GLY A 263 -3.19 1.99 15.46
N THR A 264 -3.13 3.23 15.00
CA THR A 264 -4.26 4.11 14.64
C THR A 264 -4.35 4.25 13.11
N LEU A 265 -5.54 4.45 12.53
CA LEU A 265 -5.62 4.75 11.09
C LEU A 265 -4.98 6.12 10.85
N VAL A 266 -4.21 6.21 9.78
CA VAL A 266 -3.53 7.39 9.28
C VAL A 266 -4.08 7.70 7.91
N ASP A 267 -4.60 8.91 7.74
CA ASP A 267 -5.06 9.42 6.46
C ASP A 267 -4.27 10.68 6.10
N MET A 268 -4.20 10.96 4.80
CA MET A 268 -3.78 12.26 4.30
C MET A 268 -5.00 13.08 3.87
N LEU A 269 -5.29 14.08 4.68
CA LEU A 269 -6.29 15.10 4.44
C LEU A 269 -5.65 16.35 3.81
N VAL A 270 -6.45 17.09 3.05
CA VAL A 270 -6.10 18.43 2.52
C VAL A 270 -4.81 18.43 1.69
N LEU A 271 -4.90 18.04 0.41
CA LEU A 271 -3.78 18.07 -0.53
C LEU A 271 -3.86 19.34 -1.39
N LYS A 272 -3.08 20.37 -1.05
CA LYS A 272 -2.95 21.60 -1.86
C LYS A 272 -1.68 21.55 -2.72
N GLY A 273 -1.82 21.77 -4.02
CA GLY A 273 -0.69 21.82 -4.97
C GLY A 273 -0.30 20.48 -5.61
N PHE A 274 -0.95 19.37 -5.22
CA PHE A 274 -0.56 18.02 -5.64
C PHE A 274 -1.05 17.59 -7.04
N GLY A 275 -2.04 18.29 -7.63
CA GLY A 275 -2.65 17.86 -8.90
C GLY A 275 -3.61 16.67 -8.73
N LYS A 276 -3.64 15.75 -9.71
CA LYS A 276 -4.53 14.58 -9.79
C LYS A 276 -3.89 13.31 -9.21
N ALA A 277 -4.63 12.60 -8.36
CA ALA A 277 -4.22 11.31 -7.80
C ALA A 277 -3.95 10.27 -8.91
N GLY A 278 -2.92 9.45 -8.74
CA GLY A 278 -2.52 8.41 -9.69
C GLY A 278 -1.82 8.93 -10.94
N LYS A 279 -1.72 10.26 -11.10
CA LYS A 279 -1.01 10.91 -12.20
C LYS A 279 0.11 11.80 -11.67
N ASP A 280 -0.25 12.78 -10.85
CA ASP A 280 0.65 13.81 -10.34
C ASP A 280 1.18 13.48 -8.94
N TYR A 281 0.51 12.57 -8.22
CA TYR A 281 1.00 11.97 -6.99
C TYR A 281 0.41 10.56 -6.81
N PHE A 282 1.12 9.72 -6.06
CA PHE A 282 0.67 8.38 -5.71
C PHE A 282 0.51 8.30 -4.21
N ARG A 283 -0.72 8.07 -3.76
CA ARG A 283 -1.02 7.78 -2.37
C ARG A 283 -1.24 6.29 -2.22
N ARG A 284 -0.56 5.67 -1.26
CA ARG A 284 -0.81 4.29 -0.85
C ARG A 284 -1.13 4.28 0.62
N THR A 285 -2.28 3.73 0.98
CA THR A 285 -2.54 3.37 2.37
C THR A 285 -1.92 2.00 2.58
N VAL A 286 -0.86 1.93 3.38
CA VAL A 286 -0.17 0.68 3.71
C VAL A 286 -0.66 0.28 5.12
N LEU A 287 -0.63 -0.99 5.48
CA LEU A 287 -0.97 -1.39 6.85
C LEU A 287 -2.40 -1.00 7.31
N ALA A 288 -3.44 -1.11 6.46
CA ALA A 288 -4.86 -0.93 6.86
C ALA A 288 -5.14 0.44 7.48
N GLY A 289 -4.79 1.53 6.78
CA GLY A 289 -4.83 2.87 7.36
C GLY A 289 -3.68 3.14 8.30
N LYS A 290 -3.12 2.14 8.99
CA LYS A 290 -2.06 2.35 9.99
C LYS A 290 -0.73 2.80 9.42
N SER A 291 -0.61 2.88 8.10
CA SER A 291 0.40 3.73 7.52
C SER A 291 -0.08 4.34 6.22
N VAL A 292 0.48 5.47 5.87
CA VAL A 292 0.19 6.13 4.62
C VAL A 292 1.50 6.54 3.97
N GLU A 293 1.61 6.21 2.70
CA GLU A 293 2.69 6.64 1.84
C GLU A 293 2.16 7.65 0.83
N LEU A 294 2.94 8.70 0.63
CA LEU A 294 2.74 9.71 -0.40
C LEU A 294 3.99 9.82 -1.24
N ASP A 295 3.89 9.49 -2.51
CA ASP A 295 4.93 9.80 -3.48
C ASP A 295 4.47 10.98 -4.33
N LEU A 296 5.26 12.04 -4.36
CA LEU A 296 5.04 13.16 -5.28
C LEU A 296 6.35 13.58 -5.98
N PRO A 297 6.29 13.99 -7.25
CA PRO A 297 7.40 14.67 -7.90
C PRO A 297 7.51 16.08 -7.34
N LEU A 298 8.71 16.48 -6.95
CA LEU A 298 9.02 17.83 -6.51
C LEU A 298 9.31 18.71 -7.74
N LYS A 299 8.68 19.88 -7.81
CA LYS A 299 8.83 20.81 -8.94
C LYS A 299 9.19 22.21 -8.45
N ALA A 300 10.09 22.88 -9.17
CA ALA A 300 10.36 24.29 -8.95
C ALA A 300 9.10 25.14 -9.22
N GLY A 301 8.95 26.22 -8.46
CA GLY A 301 7.78 27.10 -8.50
C GLY A 301 6.51 26.47 -7.91
N HIS A 302 6.59 25.31 -7.26
CA HIS A 302 5.42 24.63 -6.69
C HIS A 302 5.54 24.49 -5.17
N ASP A 303 4.43 24.81 -4.51
CA ASP A 303 4.26 24.62 -3.08
C ASP A 303 3.27 23.48 -2.83
N TYR A 304 3.68 22.55 -1.98
CA TYR A 304 2.86 21.41 -1.58
C TYR A 304 2.51 21.53 -0.11
N ARG A 305 1.23 21.34 0.22
CA ARG A 305 0.77 21.22 1.60
C ARG A 305 -0.15 20.02 1.74
N ALA A 306 0.19 19.12 2.64
CA ALA A 306 -0.64 17.99 3.03
C ALA A 306 -0.78 17.94 4.54
N MET A 307 -1.92 17.48 5.04
CA MET A 307 -2.11 17.18 6.45
C MET A 307 -2.22 15.66 6.59
N VAL A 308 -1.29 15.06 7.32
CA VAL A 308 -1.39 13.67 7.76
C VAL A 308 -2.08 13.68 9.11
N THR A 309 -3.14 12.92 9.27
CA THR A 309 -3.91 12.79 10.51
C THR A 309 -3.93 11.34 10.91
N ASP A 310 -3.92 11.08 12.21
CA ASP A 310 -4.36 9.80 12.74
C ASP A 310 -5.76 9.90 13.40
N ASP A 311 -6.35 8.74 13.71
CA ASP A 311 -7.68 8.65 14.35
C ASP A 311 -7.78 9.37 15.72
N PHE A 312 -6.66 9.74 16.35
CA PHE A 312 -6.59 10.20 17.74
C PHE A 312 -6.05 11.64 17.88
N GLU A 313 -6.31 12.48 16.88
CA GLU A 313 -5.99 13.93 16.84
C GLU A 313 -4.52 14.30 16.52
N HIS A 314 -3.63 13.34 16.29
CA HIS A 314 -2.27 13.68 15.89
C HIS A 314 -2.25 14.17 14.44
N ARG A 315 -1.95 15.47 14.28
CA ARG A 315 -1.85 16.12 12.97
C ARG A 315 -0.41 16.45 12.67
N ALA A 316 0.14 15.75 11.68
CA ALA A 316 1.35 16.16 11.01
C ALA A 316 1.00 17.00 9.78
N THR A 317 1.74 18.06 9.53
CA THR A 317 1.60 18.90 8.34
C THR A 317 2.86 18.78 7.52
N LEU A 318 2.71 18.31 6.28
CA LEU A 318 3.74 18.37 5.26
C LEU A 318 3.70 19.76 4.64
N HIS A 319 4.85 20.40 4.57
CA HIS A 319 5.04 21.63 3.81
C HIS A 319 6.31 21.53 2.97
N VAL A 320 6.12 21.74 1.67
CA VAL A 320 7.20 21.83 0.70
C VAL A 320 7.08 23.20 0.05
N GLU A 321 8.17 23.95 0.07
CA GLU A 321 8.26 25.27 -0.56
C GLU A 321 9.44 25.23 -1.53
N TRP A 322 9.15 25.36 -2.82
CA TRP A 322 10.16 25.40 -3.86
C TRP A 322 9.92 26.61 -4.76
N PRO A 323 10.59 27.75 -4.48
CA PRO A 323 10.43 28.95 -5.28
C PRO A 323 10.81 28.76 -6.76
N GLU A 324 10.18 29.53 -7.63
CA GLU A 324 10.51 29.53 -9.06
C GLU A 324 11.96 29.99 -9.27
N GLY A 325 12.69 29.30 -10.14
CA GLY A 325 14.11 29.58 -10.42
C GLY A 325 15.09 29.15 -9.33
N ALA A 326 14.62 28.66 -8.17
CA ALA A 326 15.51 28.09 -7.17
C ALA A 326 15.99 26.69 -7.61
N PRO A 327 17.28 26.35 -7.41
CA PRO A 327 17.83 25.06 -7.84
C PRO A 327 17.32 23.87 -7.00
N ARG A 328 16.72 24.14 -5.83
CA ARG A 328 16.21 23.15 -4.87
C ARG A 328 15.10 23.76 -4.00
N PRO A 329 14.27 22.94 -3.33
CA PRO A 329 13.34 23.43 -2.33
C PRO A 329 14.05 24.28 -1.27
N GLN A 330 13.37 25.27 -0.70
CA GLN A 330 13.86 25.98 0.48
C GLN A 330 13.36 25.33 1.77
N ARG A 331 12.24 24.61 1.68
CA ARG A 331 11.61 23.94 2.81
C ARG A 331 11.08 22.58 2.39
N LEU A 332 11.36 21.58 3.22
CA LEU A 332 10.87 20.22 3.06
C LEU A 332 10.67 19.63 4.46
N ASP A 333 9.56 19.98 5.08
CA ASP A 333 9.29 19.63 6.46
C ASP A 333 7.96 18.92 6.67
N LEU A 334 7.98 18.01 7.63
CA LEU A 334 6.81 17.36 8.18
C LEU A 334 6.83 17.61 9.68
N THR A 335 5.84 18.37 10.16
CA THR A 335 5.80 18.87 11.55
C THR A 335 4.49 18.51 12.25
N THR A 336 4.54 18.13 13.53
CA THR A 336 3.34 18.10 14.38
C THR A 336 3.14 19.46 15.02
N LYS A 337 2.08 20.18 14.67
CA LYS A 337 1.69 21.36 15.46
C LYS A 337 1.13 20.86 16.79
N ARG A 338 1.76 21.26 17.90
CA ARG A 338 1.14 21.18 19.23
C ARG A 338 0.03 22.22 19.35
#